data_AF-A0A9D5K0Y5-F1
#
_entry.id   AF-A0A9D5K0Y5-F1
#
_cell.length_a   1.000
_cell.length_b   1.000
_cell.length_c   1.000
_cell.angle_alpha   90.00
_cell.angle_beta   90.00
_cell.angle_gamma   90.00
#
_symmetry.space_group_name_H-M   'P 1'
#
loop_
_entity.id
_entity.type
_entity.pdbx_description
1 polymer ?
#
loop_
_entity_poly.entity_id
_entity_poly.type
_entity_poly.pdbx_seq_one_letter_code
_entity_poly.pdbx_strand_id
1 'polypeptide(L)'
;MIIDLDQAVPGMRITDDVVLPTGGVLIKAPATLTDTLIATLKKHEVEQVAIVRVDTATTEETTIVSENPPPTSSSNVSAAEVLPRITVILSQDHMSASMRLEPGSGSPGRLTVDLLSKALADQGVRYGIQEGMLDAAVGKWRTANRLYEFKNVAAGKKPIPGREGTVHVCVKHLTDGARLSAAKNAEHFWQLQDLDLSLQQVTPGMTVARRQGGTPPVAGKNVHGEEVASDTTIKSNFTLDDSVYPADNGHDIIAAVEGLAYWVDNTIGVVPIDFDGGVELTVAPDSMSATLTCRPAFGTGITPQEKEIRDLIVDKGIVRGVKEDVIADLREHLAKGRCPKEPVVIAEGVPAVDGENGKIDFYFNTNTTLAPKENPDGTVDYKSVDIVQSVEAGAELARVLPPGKGTPGVNIYGEGVRSKDGNPATLPAGPNTQPHPENEDVLIASTDGIVRYDGKVVEVSEGYVISG
;
A
#
# COMPACT_ATOMS: atom_id res chain seq x y z
N MET A 1 -27.18 21.16 11.88
CA MET A 1 -25.87 21.65 12.34
C MET A 1 -24.85 20.59 11.95
N ILE A 2 -23.83 20.93 11.18
CA ILE A 2 -22.73 20.01 10.92
C ILE A 2 -21.80 20.09 12.12
N ILE A 3 -21.51 18.95 12.74
CA ILE A 3 -20.56 18.86 13.85
C ILE A 3 -19.46 17.88 13.49
N ASP A 4 -18.28 18.09 14.05
CA ASP A 4 -17.23 17.08 14.05
C ASP A 4 -17.69 15.87 14.89
N LEU A 5 -17.38 14.67 14.43
CA LEU A 5 -17.80 13.42 15.08
C LEU A 5 -17.28 13.30 16.52
N ASP A 6 -16.17 13.97 16.85
CA ASP A 6 -15.64 14.04 18.21
C ASP A 6 -16.52 14.83 19.19
N GLN A 7 -17.43 15.65 18.66
CA GLN A 7 -18.43 16.39 19.45
C GLN A 7 -19.80 15.69 19.45
N ALA A 8 -19.93 14.53 18.79
CA ALA A 8 -21.19 13.81 18.71
C ALA A 8 -21.44 13.02 20.00
N VAL A 9 -22.59 13.25 20.63
CA VAL A 9 -23.05 12.49 21.80
C VAL A 9 -24.23 11.59 21.46
N PRO A 10 -24.38 10.44 22.14
CA PRO A 10 -25.55 9.57 21.99
C PRO A 10 -26.86 10.33 22.21
N GLY A 11 -27.85 10.08 21.37
CA GLY A 11 -29.17 10.76 21.40
C GLY A 11 -29.33 11.90 20.39
N MET A 12 -28.26 12.34 19.74
CA MET A 12 -28.34 13.29 18.62
C MET A 12 -28.95 12.62 17.37
N ARG A 13 -29.75 13.36 16.60
CA ARG A 13 -30.38 12.84 15.37
C ARG A 13 -29.64 13.30 14.13
N ILE A 14 -29.20 12.32 13.33
CA ILE A 14 -28.60 12.51 12.01
C ILE A 14 -29.71 12.89 11.03
N THR A 15 -29.52 14.01 10.32
CA THR A 15 -30.52 14.55 9.39
C THR A 15 -30.24 14.26 7.92
N ASP A 16 -28.99 13.95 7.57
CA ASP A 16 -28.57 13.64 6.20
C ASP A 16 -27.89 12.27 6.13
N ASP A 17 -27.97 11.63 4.97
CA ASP A 17 -27.32 10.33 4.74
C ASP A 17 -25.79 10.45 4.96
N VAL A 18 -25.23 9.53 5.74
CA VAL A 18 -23.78 9.46 5.96
C VAL A 18 -23.19 8.57 4.89
N VAL A 19 -22.39 9.17 4.00
CA VAL A 19 -21.75 8.50 2.86
C VAL A 19 -20.27 8.35 3.15
N LEU A 20 -19.74 7.15 2.88
CA LEU A 20 -18.31 6.86 2.97
C LEU A 20 -17.52 7.62 1.89
N PRO A 21 -16.20 7.85 2.09
CA PRO A 21 -15.32 8.36 1.03
C PRO A 21 -15.34 7.51 -0.25
N THR A 22 -15.70 6.22 -0.13
CA THR A 22 -15.86 5.26 -1.23
C THR A 22 -17.21 5.36 -1.96
N GLY A 23 -18.10 6.28 -1.56
CA GLY A 23 -19.39 6.54 -2.21
C GLY A 23 -20.56 5.64 -1.74
N GLY A 24 -20.31 4.71 -0.82
CA GLY A 24 -21.37 3.87 -0.22
C GLY A 24 -22.10 4.59 0.92
N VAL A 25 -23.43 4.52 0.96
CA VAL A 25 -24.24 5.08 2.07
C VAL A 25 -24.12 4.15 3.29
N LEU A 26 -23.48 4.62 4.34
CA LEU A 26 -23.28 3.88 5.60
C LEU A 26 -24.50 3.96 6.51
N ILE A 27 -25.14 5.13 6.58
CA ILE A 27 -26.36 5.36 7.38
C ILE A 27 -27.35 6.16 6.55
N LYS A 28 -28.59 5.67 6.45
CA LYS A 28 -29.71 6.43 5.87
C LYS A 28 -30.40 7.26 6.95
N ALA A 29 -30.59 8.55 6.71
CA ALA A 29 -31.32 9.43 7.59
C ALA A 29 -32.86 9.22 7.46
N PRO A 30 -33.65 9.53 8.51
CA PRO A 30 -33.22 9.99 9.83
C PRO A 30 -32.84 8.83 10.77
N ALA A 31 -31.70 8.94 11.45
CA ALA A 31 -31.20 7.95 12.42
C ALA A 31 -30.73 8.62 13.72
N THR A 32 -30.91 7.94 14.86
CA THR A 32 -30.41 8.43 16.15
C THR A 32 -29.00 7.86 16.40
N LEU A 33 -28.05 8.71 16.78
CA LEU A 33 -26.71 8.29 17.19
C LEU A 33 -26.80 7.47 18.48
N THR A 34 -26.44 6.19 18.38
CA THR A 34 -26.14 5.32 19.52
C THR A 34 -24.62 5.19 19.68
N ASP A 35 -24.14 4.78 20.86
CA ASP A 35 -22.69 4.56 21.10
C ASP A 35 -22.05 3.62 20.06
N THR A 36 -22.79 2.59 19.66
CA THR A 36 -22.38 1.64 18.61
C THR A 36 -22.27 2.28 17.23
N LEU A 37 -23.15 3.24 16.91
CA LEU A 37 -23.12 3.98 15.65
C LEU A 37 -21.92 4.93 15.60
N ILE A 38 -21.64 5.63 16.71
CA ILE A 38 -20.50 6.55 16.82
C ILE A 38 -19.18 5.78 16.63
N ALA A 39 -19.05 4.61 17.27
CA ALA A 39 -17.86 3.75 17.10
C ALA A 39 -17.70 3.27 15.65
N THR A 40 -18.80 2.94 14.97
CA THR A 40 -18.79 2.53 13.56
C THR A 40 -18.39 3.67 12.64
N LEU A 41 -18.88 4.89 12.91
CA LEU A 41 -18.54 6.09 12.16
C LEU A 41 -17.05 6.45 12.31
N LYS A 42 -16.48 6.34 13.52
CA LYS A 42 -15.04 6.55 13.76
C LYS A 42 -14.18 5.52 13.04
N LYS A 43 -14.61 4.25 13.00
CA LYS A 43 -13.90 3.17 12.28
C LYS A 43 -13.84 3.39 10.77
N HIS A 44 -14.79 4.13 10.22
CA HIS A 44 -14.89 4.43 8.79
C HIS A 44 -14.38 5.83 8.41
N GLU A 45 -13.59 6.47 9.29
CA GLU A 45 -12.96 7.78 9.06
C GLU A 45 -13.95 8.88 8.68
N VAL A 46 -15.17 8.83 9.23
CA VAL A 46 -16.16 9.89 9.04
C VAL A 46 -15.84 11.04 10.00
N GLU A 47 -15.39 12.17 9.47
CA GLU A 47 -14.97 13.32 10.29
C GLU A 47 -16.14 14.20 10.75
N GLN A 48 -17.19 14.35 9.92
CA GLN A 48 -18.30 15.27 10.18
C GLN A 48 -19.67 14.65 9.90
N VAL A 49 -20.66 14.99 10.74
CA VAL A 49 -22.05 14.51 10.60
C VAL A 49 -23.03 15.66 10.80
N ALA A 50 -24.04 15.74 9.92
CA ALA A 50 -25.13 16.70 10.05
C ALA A 50 -26.17 16.20 11.07
N ILE A 51 -26.34 16.96 12.16
CA ILE A 51 -27.25 16.64 13.26
C ILE A 51 -28.23 17.76 13.61
N VAL A 52 -29.28 17.40 14.35
CA VAL A 52 -30.14 18.34 15.09
C VAL A 52 -30.04 18.04 16.59
N ARG A 53 -29.77 19.07 17.40
CA ARG A 53 -29.83 18.98 18.87
C ARG A 53 -31.28 18.79 19.29
N VAL A 54 -31.54 17.73 20.03
CA VAL A 54 -32.79 17.54 20.75
C VAL A 54 -32.52 18.00 22.17
N ASP A 55 -32.99 19.19 22.54
CA ASP A 55 -33.00 19.61 23.94
C ASP A 55 -34.00 18.72 24.69
N THR A 56 -33.48 17.83 25.53
CA THR A 56 -34.29 17.03 26.45
C THR A 56 -34.33 17.70 27.82
N ALA A 57 -35.45 18.35 28.14
CA ALA A 57 -36.03 18.36 29.48
C ALA A 57 -37.38 19.07 29.47
N THR A 58 -38.49 18.33 29.48
CA THR A 58 -39.48 18.52 30.55
C THR A 58 -40.22 17.21 30.74
N THR A 59 -39.90 16.57 31.85
CA THR A 59 -40.56 15.45 32.47
C THR A 59 -42.05 15.74 32.62
N GLU A 60 -42.85 14.71 32.35
CA GLU A 60 -44.25 14.63 32.72
C GLU A 60 -44.43 14.91 34.22
N GLU A 61 -45.17 15.96 34.57
CA GLU A 61 -45.86 16.03 35.86
C GLU A 61 -47.32 16.40 35.62
N THR A 62 -48.16 15.43 35.95
CA THR A 62 -49.61 15.53 35.97
C THR A 62 -49.99 16.23 37.27
N THR A 63 -50.33 17.51 37.24
CA THR A 63 -50.89 18.21 38.41
C THR A 63 -52.41 18.20 38.35
N ILE A 64 -53.00 17.51 39.32
CA ILE A 64 -54.44 17.43 39.60
C ILE A 64 -54.82 18.68 40.39
N VAL A 65 -55.77 19.49 39.90
CA VAL A 65 -56.56 20.39 40.76
C VAL A 65 -58.03 20.27 40.36
N SER A 66 -58.80 19.75 41.32
CA SER A 66 -60.25 19.70 41.36
C SER A 66 -60.79 21.01 41.91
N GLU A 67 -61.77 21.61 41.26
CA GLU A 67 -62.90 22.24 41.96
C GLU A 67 -64.09 22.45 41.00
N ASN A 68 -65.28 22.20 41.55
CA ASN A 68 -66.60 22.17 40.93
C ASN A 68 -67.55 22.85 41.96
N PRO A 69 -68.82 23.17 41.64
CA PRO A 69 -69.45 24.29 40.90
C PRO A 69 -70.33 25.16 41.89
N PRO A 70 -71.54 25.76 41.64
CA PRO A 70 -72.38 26.05 40.43
C PRO A 70 -73.11 27.46 40.53
N PRO A 71 -74.36 27.74 40.02
CA PRO A 71 -75.20 27.15 38.94
C PRO A 71 -75.88 28.16 37.94
N THR A 72 -76.69 27.57 37.05
CA THR A 72 -77.86 28.08 36.28
C THR A 72 -77.58 28.70 34.91
N SER A 73 -78.35 28.46 33.84
CA SER A 73 -79.73 28.00 33.70
C SER A 73 -79.98 27.36 32.32
N SER A 74 -81.03 26.54 32.26
CA SER A 74 -81.66 25.91 31.08
C SER A 74 -81.72 26.73 29.78
N SER A 75 -81.53 26.07 28.65
CA SER A 75 -82.54 26.03 27.57
C SER A 75 -82.15 25.04 26.47
N ASN A 76 -83.11 24.18 26.10
CA ASN A 76 -83.05 23.29 24.95
C ASN A 76 -83.12 24.11 23.66
N VAL A 77 -82.09 24.02 22.80
CA VAL A 77 -82.22 24.31 21.37
C VAL A 77 -81.33 23.33 20.59
N SER A 78 -81.95 22.61 19.64
CA SER A 78 -81.40 21.96 18.45
C SER A 78 -79.86 21.79 18.37
N ALA A 79 -79.39 20.55 18.53
CA ALA A 79 -77.98 20.18 18.34
C ALA A 79 -77.57 20.29 16.87
N ALA A 80 -76.97 21.42 16.50
CA ALA A 80 -76.13 21.49 15.31
C ALA A 80 -74.80 20.79 15.64
N GLU A 81 -74.42 19.77 14.86
CA GLU A 81 -73.09 19.16 14.96
C GLU A 81 -72.02 20.24 14.72
N VAL A 82 -71.30 20.64 15.77
CA VAL A 82 -70.18 21.56 15.64
C VAL A 82 -68.97 20.77 15.16
N LEU A 83 -68.62 20.97 13.88
CA LEU A 83 -67.48 20.31 13.25
C LEU A 83 -66.16 20.69 13.94
N PRO A 84 -65.17 19.78 13.97
CA PRO A 84 -63.84 20.08 14.49
C PRO A 84 -63.19 21.23 13.73
N ARG A 85 -62.48 22.11 14.43
CA ARG A 85 -61.75 23.21 13.79
C ARG A 85 -60.40 22.69 13.30
N ILE A 86 -60.28 22.60 11.97
CA ILE A 86 -59.04 22.19 11.29
C ILE A 86 -58.32 23.47 10.86
N THR A 87 -57.11 23.69 11.39
CA THR A 87 -56.25 24.81 10.99
C THR A 87 -55.00 24.25 10.32
N VAL A 88 -54.74 24.66 9.07
CA VAL A 88 -53.50 24.32 8.37
C VAL A 88 -52.54 25.49 8.50
N ILE A 89 -51.29 25.22 8.83
CA ILE A 89 -50.22 26.20 9.01
C ILE A 89 -49.14 25.86 7.97
N LEU A 90 -48.92 26.75 7.02
CA LEU A 90 -47.87 26.63 6.02
C LEU A 90 -46.56 27.24 6.55
N SER A 91 -45.43 26.67 6.18
CA SER A 91 -44.12 27.29 6.40
C SER A 91 -43.95 28.54 5.53
N GLN A 92 -43.10 29.48 5.95
CA GLN A 92 -42.83 30.72 5.22
C GLN A 92 -42.27 30.48 3.81
N ASP A 93 -41.52 29.39 3.63
CA ASP A 93 -40.96 28.96 2.35
C ASP A 93 -41.92 28.06 1.54
N HIS A 94 -43.13 27.82 2.04
CA HIS A 94 -44.15 26.91 1.47
C HIS A 94 -43.63 25.48 1.23
N MET A 95 -42.54 25.07 1.89
CA MET A 95 -41.95 23.74 1.76
C MET A 95 -42.56 22.71 2.71
N SER A 96 -43.32 23.12 3.73
CA SER A 96 -44.06 22.22 4.59
C SER A 96 -45.41 22.77 5.01
N ALA A 97 -46.34 21.85 5.28
CA ALA A 97 -47.63 22.14 5.88
C ALA A 97 -47.75 21.37 7.19
N SER A 98 -48.22 22.04 8.23
CA SER A 98 -48.58 21.46 9.52
C SER A 98 -50.09 21.63 9.75
N MET A 99 -50.69 20.77 10.56
CA MET A 99 -52.13 20.77 10.79
C MET A 99 -52.44 20.69 12.27
N ARG A 100 -53.34 21.56 12.71
CA ARG A 100 -53.83 21.65 14.08
C ARG A 100 -55.32 21.32 14.11
N LEU A 101 -55.68 20.39 14.97
CA LEU A 101 -57.05 19.93 15.18
C LEU A 101 -57.53 20.35 16.55
N GLU A 102 -58.57 21.18 16.63
CA GLU A 102 -59.15 21.64 17.89
C GLU A 102 -60.57 21.08 18.09
N PRO A 103 -60.90 20.56 19.29
CA PRO A 103 -62.23 20.02 19.57
C PRO A 103 -63.27 21.13 19.59
N GLY A 104 -64.40 20.89 18.90
CA GLY A 104 -65.58 21.74 19.03
C GLY A 104 -66.27 21.54 20.39
N SER A 105 -67.06 22.52 20.82
CA SER A 105 -67.95 22.38 21.98
C SER A 105 -69.13 21.48 21.61
N GLY A 106 -68.96 20.16 21.77
CA GLY A 106 -69.97 19.15 21.43
C GLY A 106 -69.40 17.75 21.24
N SER A 107 -70.27 16.78 20.92
CA SER A 107 -69.89 15.40 20.60
C SER A 107 -68.82 15.37 19.50
N PRO A 108 -67.85 14.45 19.54
CA PRO A 108 -66.75 14.42 18.58
C PRO A 108 -67.30 14.24 17.16
N GLY A 109 -67.35 15.33 16.39
CA GLY A 109 -67.76 15.30 14.99
C GLY A 109 -66.93 14.29 14.21
N ARG A 110 -67.55 13.63 13.24
CA ARG A 110 -66.93 12.56 12.44
C ARG A 110 -65.80 13.13 11.57
N LEU A 111 -64.57 13.11 12.08
CA LEU A 111 -63.39 13.47 11.31
C LEU A 111 -63.05 12.33 10.35
N THR A 112 -62.96 12.65 9.05
CA THR A 112 -62.56 11.72 7.99
C THR A 112 -61.31 12.24 7.29
N VAL A 113 -60.57 11.33 6.67
CA VAL A 113 -59.38 11.67 5.87
C VAL A 113 -59.76 12.61 4.73
N ASP A 114 -60.96 12.43 4.14
CA ASP A 114 -61.51 13.30 3.10
C ASP A 114 -61.74 14.75 3.58
N LEU A 115 -62.16 14.94 4.84
CA LEU A 115 -62.30 16.28 5.41
C LEU A 115 -60.94 16.93 5.66
N LEU A 116 -59.93 16.15 6.07
CA LEU A 116 -58.57 16.64 6.28
C LEU A 116 -57.86 16.95 4.95
N SER A 117 -58.03 16.10 3.94
CA SER A 117 -57.48 16.32 2.59
C SER A 117 -58.14 17.52 1.92
N LYS A 118 -59.46 17.70 2.10
CA LYS A 118 -60.17 18.89 1.63
C LYS A 118 -59.68 20.17 2.34
N ALA A 119 -59.49 20.14 3.66
CA ALA A 119 -58.95 21.29 4.40
C ALA A 119 -57.53 21.65 3.96
N LEU A 120 -56.69 20.66 3.63
CA LEU A 120 -55.36 20.88 3.05
C LEU A 120 -55.46 21.47 1.63
N ALA A 121 -56.36 20.94 0.79
CA ALA A 121 -56.58 21.41 -0.57
C ALA A 121 -57.16 22.84 -0.62
N ASP A 122 -58.06 23.20 0.30
CA ASP A 122 -58.64 24.53 0.45
C ASP A 122 -57.58 25.58 0.81
N GLN A 123 -56.50 25.15 1.48
CA GLN A 123 -55.31 25.97 1.78
C GLN A 123 -54.22 25.85 0.70
N GLY A 124 -54.55 25.23 -0.44
CA GLY A 124 -53.69 25.13 -1.61
C GLY A 124 -52.64 24.02 -1.56
N VAL A 125 -52.62 23.17 -0.52
CA VAL A 125 -51.68 22.05 -0.43
C VAL A 125 -52.10 20.95 -1.41
N ARG A 126 -51.26 20.67 -2.40
CA ARG A 126 -51.53 19.74 -3.50
C ARG A 126 -50.41 18.74 -3.76
N TYR A 127 -49.26 18.90 -3.10
CA TYR A 127 -48.08 18.10 -3.30
C TYR A 127 -47.48 17.64 -1.96
N GLY A 128 -46.99 16.40 -1.94
CA GLY A 128 -46.26 15.86 -0.79
C GLY A 128 -47.09 15.56 0.46
N ILE A 129 -48.41 15.40 0.33
CA ILE A 129 -49.33 15.05 1.42
C ILE A 129 -49.01 13.63 1.91
N GLN A 130 -48.83 13.48 3.22
CA GLN A 130 -48.55 12.20 3.85
C GLN A 130 -49.85 11.54 4.32
N GLU A 131 -50.48 10.75 3.47
CA GLU A 131 -51.77 10.08 3.75
C GLU A 131 -51.76 9.29 5.06
N GLY A 132 -50.67 8.57 5.35
CA GLY A 132 -50.51 7.84 6.61
C GLY A 132 -50.51 8.72 7.87
N MET A 133 -50.10 9.99 7.77
CA MET A 133 -50.23 10.94 8.89
C MET A 133 -51.67 11.43 9.06
N LEU A 134 -52.43 11.55 7.97
CA LEU A 134 -53.85 11.89 8.03
C LEU A 134 -54.67 10.76 8.64
N ASP A 135 -54.38 9.51 8.28
CA ASP A 135 -54.97 8.31 8.89
C ASP A 135 -54.66 8.25 10.39
N ALA A 136 -53.41 8.49 10.77
CA ALA A 136 -53.00 8.55 12.17
C ALA A 136 -53.68 9.70 12.93
N ALA A 137 -53.92 10.83 12.29
CA ALA A 137 -54.63 11.96 12.86
C ALA A 137 -56.11 11.63 13.14
N VAL A 138 -56.79 10.99 12.19
CA VAL A 138 -58.16 10.49 12.37
C VAL A 138 -58.21 9.43 13.47
N GLY A 139 -57.25 8.51 13.51
CA GLY A 139 -57.14 7.49 14.56
C GLY A 139 -57.02 8.09 15.96
N LYS A 140 -56.07 9.02 16.15
CA LYS A 140 -55.87 9.71 17.44
C LYS A 140 -57.07 10.55 17.85
N TRP A 141 -57.75 11.18 16.89
CA TRP A 141 -58.97 11.95 17.12
C TRP A 141 -60.12 11.08 17.65
N ARG A 142 -60.27 9.86 17.12
CA ARG A 142 -61.29 8.89 17.59
C ARG A 142 -61.03 8.41 19.01
N THR A 143 -59.77 8.30 19.41
CA THR A 143 -59.38 7.81 20.75
C THR A 143 -59.53 8.88 21.82
N ALA A 144 -59.17 10.14 21.54
CA ALA A 144 -59.33 11.24 22.49
C ALA A 144 -59.58 12.56 21.76
N ASN A 145 -60.70 13.22 22.07
CA ASN A 145 -61.13 14.48 21.48
C ASN A 145 -60.44 15.68 22.15
N ARG A 146 -59.16 15.89 21.85
CA ARG A 146 -58.32 16.98 22.40
C ARG A 146 -57.54 17.69 21.30
N LEU A 147 -56.88 18.77 21.66
CA LEU A 147 -55.99 19.50 20.75
C LEU A 147 -54.87 18.58 20.25
N TYR A 148 -54.70 18.49 18.94
CA TYR A 148 -53.55 17.84 18.31
C TYR A 148 -52.86 18.75 17.31
N GLU A 149 -51.55 18.67 17.27
CA GLU A 149 -50.71 19.32 16.27
C GLU A 149 -49.89 18.27 15.53
N PHE A 150 -50.07 18.20 14.23
CA PHE A 150 -49.34 17.32 13.32
C PHE A 150 -48.41 18.17 12.47
N LYS A 151 -47.11 18.03 12.71
CA LYS A 151 -46.09 18.74 11.93
C LYS A 151 -45.79 17.97 10.64
N ASN A 152 -45.53 18.69 9.55
CA ASN A 152 -45.14 18.13 8.25
C ASN A 152 -46.17 17.14 7.65
N VAL A 153 -47.47 17.43 7.77
CA VAL A 153 -48.54 16.66 7.12
C VAL A 153 -48.45 16.71 5.59
N ALA A 154 -47.79 17.74 5.04
CA ALA A 154 -47.30 17.74 3.68
C ALA A 154 -45.88 18.30 3.62
N ALA A 155 -45.05 17.78 2.73
CA ALA A 155 -43.67 18.22 2.53
C ALA A 155 -43.31 18.33 1.04
N GLY A 156 -42.83 19.50 0.63
CA GLY A 156 -42.28 19.74 -0.68
C GLY A 156 -40.94 19.01 -0.90
N LYS A 157 -40.57 18.81 -2.16
CA LYS A 157 -39.25 18.30 -2.55
C LYS A 157 -38.28 19.46 -2.66
N LYS A 158 -37.26 19.54 -1.81
CA LYS A 158 -36.28 20.63 -1.86
C LYS A 158 -35.53 20.66 -3.20
N PRO A 159 -35.18 21.85 -3.73
CA PRO A 159 -34.27 21.98 -4.86
C PRO A 159 -32.89 21.39 -4.55
N ILE A 160 -32.24 20.80 -5.55
CA ILE A 160 -30.87 20.28 -5.45
C ILE A 160 -29.94 21.29 -6.16
N PRO A 161 -28.99 21.91 -5.44
CA PRO A 161 -28.02 22.82 -6.04
C PRO A 161 -27.23 22.17 -7.17
N GLY A 162 -26.89 22.96 -8.18
CA GLY A 162 -25.93 22.56 -9.19
C GLY A 162 -24.53 22.43 -8.59
N ARG A 163 -23.65 21.71 -9.27
CA ARG A 163 -22.22 21.67 -8.96
C ARG A 163 -21.47 22.08 -10.21
N GLU A 164 -20.55 23.02 -10.09
CA GLU A 164 -19.57 23.26 -11.15
C GLU A 164 -18.70 22.02 -11.34
N GLY A 165 -18.12 21.91 -12.53
CA GLY A 165 -17.24 20.81 -12.87
C GLY A 165 -16.07 20.69 -11.90
N THR A 166 -15.74 19.49 -11.46
CA THR A 166 -14.53 19.24 -10.65
C THR A 166 -13.34 19.01 -11.56
N VAL A 167 -12.12 19.11 -11.02
CA VAL A 167 -10.92 18.69 -11.75
C VAL A 167 -10.43 17.38 -11.17
N HIS A 168 -10.12 16.44 -12.06
CA HIS A 168 -9.51 15.17 -11.73
C HIS A 168 -8.09 15.12 -12.28
N VAL A 169 -7.08 14.96 -11.42
CA VAL A 169 -5.69 14.80 -11.84
C VAL A 169 -5.51 13.41 -12.43
N CYS A 170 -5.00 13.34 -13.66
CA CYS A 170 -4.87 12.09 -14.41
C CYS A 170 -3.49 11.42 -14.24
N VAL A 171 -2.55 12.10 -13.60
CA VAL A 171 -1.17 11.65 -13.41
C VAL A 171 -0.83 11.51 -11.92
N LYS A 172 0.19 10.70 -11.61
CA LYS A 172 0.79 10.73 -10.28
C LYS A 172 1.35 12.13 -10.01
N HIS A 173 1.13 12.64 -8.80
CA HIS A 173 1.47 14.02 -8.48
C HIS A 173 1.84 14.19 -7.00
N LEU A 174 2.54 15.27 -6.70
CA LEU A 174 2.82 15.71 -5.34
C LEU A 174 1.56 16.30 -4.70
N THR A 175 1.24 15.86 -3.49
CA THR A 175 0.08 16.32 -2.71
C THR A 175 0.47 17.14 -1.48
N ASP A 176 1.77 17.20 -1.16
CA ASP A 176 2.31 17.85 0.03
C ASP A 176 3.15 19.07 -0.34
N GLY A 177 2.87 20.21 0.30
CA GLY A 177 3.60 21.46 0.10
C GLY A 177 5.05 21.41 0.55
N ALA A 178 5.40 20.61 1.57
CA ALA A 178 6.79 20.45 1.99
C ALA A 178 7.62 19.76 0.89
N ARG A 179 7.07 18.69 0.29
CA ARG A 179 7.68 18.00 -0.84
C ARG A 179 7.75 18.89 -2.08
N LEU A 180 6.69 19.63 -2.39
CA LEU A 180 6.73 20.60 -3.50
C LEU A 180 7.83 21.64 -3.29
N SER A 181 8.02 22.13 -2.07
CA SER A 181 9.08 23.08 -1.74
C SER A 181 10.48 22.45 -1.87
N ALA A 182 10.64 21.20 -1.44
CA ALA A 182 11.89 20.46 -1.63
C ALA A 182 12.20 20.25 -3.13
N ALA A 183 11.19 19.90 -3.93
CA ALA A 183 11.31 19.75 -5.38
C ALA A 183 11.74 21.06 -6.07
N LYS A 184 11.15 22.20 -5.67
CA LYS A 184 11.48 23.51 -6.24
C LYS A 184 12.90 24.00 -5.92
N ASN A 185 13.46 23.58 -4.78
CA ASN A 185 14.74 24.05 -4.28
C ASN A 185 15.88 23.05 -4.49
N ALA A 186 15.62 21.90 -5.09
CA ALA A 186 16.65 20.90 -5.29
C ALA A 186 17.56 21.28 -6.45
N GLU A 187 18.85 21.31 -6.17
CA GLU A 187 19.91 21.48 -7.16
C GLU A 187 20.49 20.11 -7.58
N HIS A 188 20.22 19.08 -6.77
CA HIS A 188 20.79 17.76 -6.96
C HIS A 188 19.79 16.62 -6.73
N PHE A 189 19.92 15.58 -7.54
CA PHE A 189 19.07 14.39 -7.50
C PHE A 189 18.95 13.75 -6.11
N TRP A 190 20.03 13.70 -5.32
CA TRP A 190 20.01 13.05 -4.00
C TRP A 190 19.14 13.78 -2.97
N GLN A 191 18.88 15.08 -3.17
CA GLN A 191 17.97 15.86 -2.33
C GLN A 191 16.50 15.45 -2.55
N LEU A 192 16.21 14.73 -3.64
CA LEU A 192 14.87 14.27 -3.99
C LEU A 192 14.63 12.77 -3.74
N GLN A 193 15.54 12.05 -3.08
CA GLN A 193 15.37 10.62 -2.81
C GLN A 193 14.08 10.32 -2.01
N ASP A 194 13.68 11.23 -1.13
CA ASP A 194 12.49 11.10 -0.28
C ASP A 194 11.16 11.44 -0.99
N LEU A 195 11.20 11.97 -2.22
CA LEU A 195 10.00 12.35 -2.96
C LEU A 195 9.34 11.20 -3.73
N ASP A 196 9.88 9.98 -3.63
CA ASP A 196 9.46 8.82 -4.42
C ASP A 196 9.40 9.18 -5.91
N LEU A 197 10.57 9.19 -6.55
CA LEU A 197 10.72 9.45 -8.00
C LEU A 197 9.98 8.44 -8.90
N SER A 198 9.20 7.50 -8.33
CA SER A 198 8.17 6.77 -9.07
C SER A 198 6.99 7.66 -9.51
N LEU A 199 6.96 8.92 -9.09
CA LEU A 199 6.10 9.96 -9.66
C LEU A 199 6.34 10.04 -11.16
N GLN A 200 5.22 10.12 -11.89
CA GLN A 200 5.26 10.12 -13.34
C GLN A 200 5.82 11.46 -13.83
N GLN A 201 6.89 11.41 -14.61
CA GLN A 201 7.39 12.56 -15.34
C GLN A 201 6.35 13.01 -16.38
N VAL A 202 6.07 14.30 -16.38
CA VAL A 202 5.14 14.94 -17.29
C VAL A 202 5.95 15.72 -18.32
N THR A 203 5.62 15.56 -19.60
CA THR A 203 6.22 16.29 -20.71
C THR A 203 5.26 17.34 -21.26
N PRO A 204 5.77 18.39 -21.95
CA PRO A 204 4.92 19.40 -22.57
C PRO A 204 3.88 18.77 -23.51
N GLY A 205 2.63 19.21 -23.37
CA GLY A 205 1.48 18.69 -24.11
C GLY A 205 0.79 17.46 -23.51
N MET A 206 1.36 16.85 -22.47
CA MET A 206 0.72 15.73 -21.77
C MET A 206 -0.43 16.22 -20.88
N THR A 207 -1.54 15.49 -20.85
CA THR A 207 -2.70 15.79 -19.99
C THR A 207 -2.37 15.51 -18.53
N VAL A 208 -2.33 16.57 -17.71
CA VAL A 208 -2.08 16.50 -16.26
C VAL A 208 -3.38 16.29 -15.51
N ALA A 209 -4.44 16.96 -15.93
CA ALA A 209 -5.74 16.89 -15.28
C ALA A 209 -6.88 17.09 -16.28
N ARG A 210 -8.09 16.65 -15.91
CA ARG A 210 -9.29 16.80 -16.72
C ARG A 210 -10.42 17.43 -15.90
N ARG A 211 -11.06 18.45 -16.48
CA ARG A 211 -12.31 19.03 -15.98
C ARG A 211 -13.45 18.05 -16.25
N GLN A 212 -14.07 17.55 -15.20
CA GLN A 212 -15.33 16.83 -15.28
C GLN A 212 -16.48 17.83 -15.41
N GLY A 213 -17.50 17.50 -16.21
CA GLY A 213 -18.68 18.35 -16.35
C GLY A 213 -19.41 18.51 -15.01
N GLY A 214 -19.94 19.71 -14.77
CA GLY A 214 -20.78 19.98 -13.61
C GLY A 214 -22.15 19.32 -13.72
N THR A 215 -22.84 19.15 -12.59
CA THR A 215 -24.26 18.75 -12.57
C THR A 215 -25.14 19.99 -12.52
N PRO A 216 -26.09 20.17 -13.46
CA PRO A 216 -26.98 21.32 -13.42
C PRO A 216 -27.88 21.30 -12.17
N PRO A 217 -28.33 22.47 -11.67
CA PRO A 217 -29.30 22.54 -10.59
C PRO A 217 -30.60 21.84 -10.96
N VAL A 218 -31.17 21.09 -10.02
CA VAL A 218 -32.48 20.42 -10.20
C VAL A 218 -33.51 21.14 -9.36
N ALA A 219 -34.57 21.62 -10.02
CA ALA A 219 -35.67 22.30 -9.36
C ALA A 219 -36.42 21.37 -8.38
N GLY A 220 -36.78 21.93 -7.23
CA GLY A 220 -37.65 21.33 -6.24
C GLY A 220 -39.12 21.57 -6.56
N LYS A 221 -40.02 21.10 -5.68
CA LYS A 221 -41.46 21.40 -5.71
C LYS A 221 -41.94 21.75 -4.30
N ASN A 222 -42.67 22.85 -4.15
CA ASN A 222 -43.28 23.23 -2.87
C ASN A 222 -44.56 22.42 -2.58
N VAL A 223 -45.20 22.62 -1.43
CA VAL A 223 -46.44 21.88 -1.08
C VAL A 223 -47.65 22.26 -1.94
N HIS A 224 -47.58 23.36 -2.69
CA HIS A 224 -48.58 23.78 -3.68
C HIS A 224 -48.39 23.09 -5.04
N GLY A 225 -47.25 22.42 -5.25
CA GLY A 225 -46.90 21.76 -6.51
C GLY A 225 -46.17 22.67 -7.51
N GLU A 226 -45.83 23.89 -7.11
CA GLU A 226 -45.07 24.84 -7.93
C GLU A 226 -43.57 24.49 -7.90
N GLU A 227 -42.89 24.73 -9.01
CA GLU A 227 -41.45 24.47 -9.12
C GLU A 227 -40.65 25.53 -8.35
N VAL A 228 -39.76 25.05 -7.47
CA VAL A 228 -38.82 25.90 -6.73
C VAL A 228 -37.47 25.76 -7.41
N ALA A 229 -37.06 26.78 -8.18
CA ALA A 229 -35.77 26.78 -8.85
C ALA A 229 -34.61 26.74 -7.84
N SER A 230 -33.51 26.06 -8.19
CA SER A 230 -32.23 26.24 -7.51
C SER A 230 -31.37 27.17 -8.34
N ASP A 231 -31.08 28.36 -7.82
CA ASP A 231 -30.11 29.30 -8.39
C ASP A 231 -28.68 29.05 -7.86
N THR A 232 -28.56 28.18 -6.85
CA THR A 232 -27.31 27.91 -6.17
C THR A 232 -26.51 26.88 -6.95
N THR A 233 -25.30 27.26 -7.34
CA THR A 233 -24.30 26.36 -7.91
C THR A 233 -23.08 26.36 -7.01
N ILE A 234 -22.70 25.18 -6.52
CA ILE A 234 -21.48 25.00 -5.72
C ILE A 234 -20.29 25.18 -6.66
N LYS A 235 -19.45 26.18 -6.42
CA LYS A 235 -18.28 26.47 -7.24
C LYS A 235 -17.13 25.52 -6.96
N SER A 236 -16.45 25.09 -8.02
CA SER A 236 -15.19 24.36 -7.92
C SER A 236 -14.06 25.37 -7.99
N ASN A 237 -13.55 25.79 -6.84
CA ASN A 237 -12.34 26.61 -6.83
C ASN A 237 -11.17 25.69 -7.18
N PHE A 238 -10.32 26.07 -8.10
CA PHE A 238 -8.95 25.56 -8.29
C PHE A 238 -8.17 26.62 -9.07
N THR A 239 -6.86 26.65 -8.89
CA THR A 239 -5.96 27.56 -9.58
C THR A 239 -5.06 26.76 -10.51
N LEU A 240 -4.76 27.33 -11.68
CA LEU A 240 -3.75 26.80 -12.58
C LEU A 240 -2.47 27.60 -12.38
N ASP A 241 -1.37 26.92 -12.11
CA ASP A 241 -0.04 27.51 -12.15
C ASP A 241 0.36 27.81 -13.61
N ASP A 242 1.28 28.74 -13.81
CA ASP A 242 1.77 29.14 -15.15
C ASP A 242 2.43 27.98 -15.92
N SER A 243 2.79 26.90 -15.22
CA SER A 243 3.32 25.65 -15.78
C SER A 243 2.28 24.75 -16.49
N VAL A 244 0.99 25.06 -16.41
CA VAL A 244 -0.10 24.30 -17.06
C VAL A 244 -1.13 25.23 -17.71
N TYR A 245 -1.81 24.75 -18.74
CA TYR A 245 -2.85 25.53 -19.42
C TYR A 245 -4.01 24.64 -19.89
N PRO A 246 -5.23 25.19 -20.02
CA PRO A 246 -6.35 24.47 -20.60
C PRO A 246 -6.09 24.21 -22.08
N ALA A 247 -6.28 22.97 -22.52
CA ALA A 247 -6.20 22.58 -23.91
C ALA A 247 -7.38 23.16 -24.72
N ASP A 248 -7.23 23.22 -26.04
CA ASP A 248 -8.25 23.77 -26.97
C ASP A 248 -9.61 23.05 -26.88
N ASN A 249 -9.62 21.81 -26.41
CA ASN A 249 -10.84 21.04 -26.21
C ASN A 249 -11.67 21.50 -24.99
N GLY A 250 -11.15 22.42 -24.17
CA GLY A 250 -11.83 23.02 -23.01
C GLY A 250 -12.00 22.08 -21.80
N HIS A 251 -11.59 20.82 -21.91
CA HIS A 251 -11.76 19.80 -20.87
C HIS A 251 -10.44 19.36 -20.27
N ASP A 252 -9.38 19.26 -21.06
CA ASP A 252 -8.08 18.82 -20.59
C ASP A 252 -7.23 20.01 -20.12
N ILE A 253 -6.41 19.77 -19.11
CA ILE A 253 -5.36 20.67 -18.63
C ILE A 253 -4.05 19.98 -18.98
N ILE A 254 -3.23 20.66 -19.78
CA ILE A 254 -1.99 20.13 -20.33
C ILE A 254 -0.78 20.87 -19.77
N ALA A 255 0.33 20.15 -19.66
CA ALA A 255 1.59 20.72 -19.20
C ALA A 255 2.22 21.64 -20.25
N ALA A 256 2.71 22.80 -19.82
CA ALA A 256 3.55 23.68 -20.62
C ALA A 256 5.04 23.32 -20.51
N VAL A 257 5.44 22.78 -19.36
CA VAL A 257 6.83 22.47 -19.03
C VAL A 257 7.00 20.99 -18.70
N GLU A 258 8.24 20.53 -18.77
CA GLU A 258 8.61 19.20 -18.33
C GLU A 258 8.91 19.18 -16.83
N GLY A 259 8.46 18.14 -16.12
CA GLY A 259 8.75 18.01 -14.69
C GLY A 259 7.79 17.09 -13.93
N LEU A 260 7.59 17.37 -12.64
CA LEU A 260 6.68 16.62 -11.77
C LEU A 260 5.37 17.38 -11.57
N ALA A 261 4.24 16.71 -11.78
CA ALA A 261 2.94 17.29 -11.48
C ALA A 261 2.72 17.45 -9.97
N TYR A 262 1.96 18.48 -9.58
CA TYR A 262 1.52 18.68 -8.21
C TYR A 262 0.07 19.17 -8.15
N TRP A 263 -0.59 18.83 -7.05
CA TRP A 263 -1.84 19.43 -6.60
C TRP A 263 -1.66 19.79 -5.12
N VAL A 264 -1.42 21.06 -4.85
CA VAL A 264 -1.17 21.57 -3.49
C VAL A 264 -1.93 22.88 -3.34
N ASP A 265 -2.60 23.07 -2.20
CA ASP A 265 -3.38 24.28 -1.91
C ASP A 265 -4.34 24.65 -3.05
N ASN A 266 -4.98 23.63 -3.60
CA ASN A 266 -5.96 23.76 -4.69
C ASN A 266 -5.36 24.34 -6.00
N THR A 267 -4.04 24.31 -6.13
CA THR A 267 -3.29 24.75 -7.30
C THR A 267 -2.71 23.54 -8.02
N ILE A 268 -2.98 23.47 -9.32
CA ILE A 268 -2.47 22.43 -10.21
C ILE A 268 -1.31 23.01 -10.99
N GLY A 269 -0.20 22.30 -11.01
CA GLY A 269 0.95 22.71 -11.79
C GLY A 269 1.93 21.58 -12.05
N VAL A 270 3.02 21.93 -12.72
CA VAL A 270 4.19 21.09 -12.94
C VAL A 270 5.39 21.85 -12.40
N VAL A 271 6.08 21.27 -11.43
CA VAL A 271 7.37 21.81 -10.99
C VAL A 271 8.44 21.36 -11.99
N PRO A 272 9.14 22.29 -12.66
CA PRO A 272 10.24 21.94 -13.53
C PRO A 272 11.37 21.37 -12.69
N ILE A 273 11.87 20.21 -13.11
CA ILE A 273 12.99 19.54 -12.46
C ILE A 273 13.90 19.04 -13.57
N ASP A 274 15.13 19.52 -13.55
CA ASP A 274 16.19 19.17 -14.47
C ASP A 274 17.43 18.74 -13.66
N PHE A 275 17.77 17.46 -13.76
CA PHE A 275 19.04 16.97 -13.22
C PHE A 275 19.79 16.24 -14.32
N ASP A 276 21.04 16.62 -14.49
CA ASP A 276 21.96 15.85 -15.31
C ASP A 276 22.11 14.44 -14.71
N GLY A 277 22.11 13.45 -15.60
CA GLY A 277 22.46 12.10 -15.22
C GLY A 277 23.95 12.03 -14.93
N GLY A 278 24.35 11.06 -14.13
CA GLY A 278 25.74 10.91 -13.73
C GLY A 278 26.14 9.45 -13.66
N VAL A 279 27.44 9.20 -13.80
CA VAL A 279 28.02 7.88 -13.63
C VAL A 279 29.08 7.92 -12.53
N GLU A 280 29.07 6.92 -11.68
CA GLU A 280 30.04 6.77 -10.59
C GLU A 280 30.71 5.40 -10.71
N LEU A 281 32.03 5.39 -10.68
CA LEU A 281 32.83 4.18 -10.82
C LEU A 281 33.50 3.82 -9.49
N THR A 282 33.15 2.65 -8.96
CA THR A 282 33.65 2.12 -7.69
C THR A 282 34.49 0.88 -7.96
N VAL A 283 35.72 0.87 -7.44
CA VAL A 283 36.62 -0.29 -7.50
C VAL A 283 36.51 -1.08 -6.21
N ALA A 284 36.43 -2.40 -6.32
CA ALA A 284 36.41 -3.28 -5.17
C ALA A 284 37.72 -3.19 -4.36
N PRO A 285 37.69 -3.38 -3.02
CA PRO A 285 38.89 -3.26 -2.20
C PRO A 285 40.04 -4.21 -2.57
N ASP A 286 39.71 -5.36 -3.18
CA ASP A 286 40.66 -6.35 -3.69
C ASP A 286 41.25 -5.99 -5.07
N SER A 287 40.82 -4.88 -5.67
CA SER A 287 41.17 -4.45 -7.03
C SER A 287 40.84 -5.49 -8.12
N MET A 288 39.96 -6.45 -7.83
CA MET A 288 39.60 -7.52 -8.77
C MET A 288 38.41 -7.16 -9.63
N SER A 289 37.62 -6.15 -9.27
CA SER A 289 36.47 -5.72 -10.06
C SER A 289 36.23 -4.22 -9.96
N ALA A 290 35.64 -3.65 -11.01
CA ALA A 290 35.11 -2.30 -10.99
C ALA A 290 33.66 -2.27 -11.45
N THR A 291 32.86 -1.54 -10.70
CA THR A 291 31.41 -1.49 -10.84
C THR A 291 30.96 -0.06 -11.10
N LEU A 292 30.16 0.12 -12.15
CA LEU A 292 29.58 1.39 -12.55
C LEU A 292 28.16 1.51 -11.98
N THR A 293 27.91 2.63 -11.29
CA THR A 293 26.57 3.01 -10.84
C THR A 293 26.08 4.17 -11.71
N CYS A 294 24.95 3.98 -12.38
CA CYS A 294 24.35 4.99 -13.26
C CYS A 294 23.20 5.70 -12.53
N ARG A 295 23.22 7.03 -12.52
CA ARG A 295 22.11 7.88 -12.08
C ARG A 295 21.43 8.46 -13.31
N PRO A 296 20.11 8.24 -13.51
CA PRO A 296 19.40 8.75 -14.67
C PRO A 296 19.33 10.28 -14.64
N ALA A 297 19.34 10.88 -15.83
CA ALA A 297 18.94 12.27 -15.98
C ALA A 297 17.44 12.41 -15.73
N PHE A 298 17.02 13.58 -15.27
CA PHE A 298 15.61 13.92 -15.06
C PHE A 298 15.26 15.18 -15.85
N GLY A 299 14.06 15.21 -16.44
CA GLY A 299 13.62 16.33 -17.28
C GLY A 299 14.53 16.54 -18.50
N THR A 300 15.00 17.77 -18.67
CA THR A 300 15.92 18.16 -19.76
C THR A 300 17.40 17.90 -19.46
N GLY A 301 17.70 17.26 -18.32
CA GLY A 301 19.08 16.97 -17.92
C GLY A 301 19.85 16.13 -18.94
N ILE A 302 21.15 16.35 -19.00
CA ILE A 302 22.05 15.68 -19.94
C ILE A 302 22.25 14.24 -19.47
N THR A 303 22.02 13.28 -20.38
CA THR A 303 22.33 11.88 -20.10
C THR A 303 23.84 11.64 -20.24
N PRO A 304 24.48 10.92 -19.30
CA PRO A 304 25.91 10.67 -19.35
C PRO A 304 26.28 9.90 -20.61
N GLN A 305 27.31 10.37 -21.30
CA GLN A 305 27.77 9.77 -22.55
C GLN A 305 28.77 8.63 -22.30
N GLU A 306 28.90 7.72 -23.28
CA GLU A 306 29.93 6.66 -23.26
C GLU A 306 31.33 7.24 -23.03
N LYS A 307 31.58 8.44 -23.57
CA LYS A 307 32.86 9.15 -23.39
C LYS A 307 33.17 9.39 -21.91
N GLU A 308 32.19 9.84 -21.12
CA GLU A 308 32.38 10.10 -19.68
C GLU A 308 32.70 8.81 -18.92
N ILE A 309 32.04 7.70 -19.29
CA ILE A 309 32.33 6.38 -18.71
C ILE A 309 33.78 5.98 -19.04
N ARG A 310 34.22 6.17 -20.28
CA ARG A 310 35.60 5.85 -20.70
C ARG A 310 36.62 6.75 -20.02
N ASP A 311 36.34 8.04 -19.89
CA ASP A 311 37.19 8.99 -19.18
C ASP A 311 37.33 8.59 -17.70
N LEU A 312 36.25 8.12 -17.05
CA LEU A 312 36.31 7.57 -15.68
C LEU A 312 37.12 6.28 -15.56
N ILE A 313 37.03 5.36 -16.53
CA ILE A 313 37.84 4.13 -16.55
C ILE A 313 39.33 4.49 -16.59
N VAL A 314 39.69 5.47 -17.44
CA VAL A 314 41.07 5.96 -17.58
C VAL A 314 41.53 6.70 -16.33
N ASP A 315 40.70 7.58 -15.76
CA ASP A 315 41.00 8.34 -14.53
C ASP A 315 41.22 7.41 -13.32
N LYS A 316 40.41 6.35 -13.20
CA LYS A 316 40.62 5.30 -12.19
C LYS A 316 41.80 4.39 -12.49
N GLY A 317 42.43 4.50 -13.65
CA GLY A 317 43.61 3.72 -14.02
C GLY A 317 43.34 2.26 -14.39
N ILE A 318 42.10 1.91 -14.74
CA ILE A 318 41.74 0.53 -15.11
C ILE A 318 42.32 0.22 -16.51
N VAL A 319 43.19 -0.80 -16.59
CA VAL A 319 43.93 -1.13 -17.82
C VAL A 319 43.49 -2.46 -18.41
N ARG A 320 43.00 -3.39 -17.59
CA ARG A 320 42.61 -4.74 -18.03
C ARG A 320 41.23 -5.12 -17.53
N GLY A 321 40.65 -6.11 -18.21
CA GLY A 321 39.40 -6.73 -17.78
C GLY A 321 38.15 -5.96 -18.15
N VAL A 322 38.26 -4.86 -18.91
CA VAL A 322 37.11 -4.05 -19.34
C VAL A 322 36.19 -4.86 -20.25
N LYS A 323 34.92 -4.95 -19.86
CA LYS A 323 33.86 -5.66 -20.59
C LYS A 323 33.23 -4.71 -21.61
N GLU A 324 33.81 -4.69 -22.82
CA GLU A 324 33.36 -3.79 -23.91
C GLU A 324 31.93 -4.06 -24.38
N ASP A 325 31.48 -5.31 -24.29
CA ASP A 325 30.09 -5.72 -24.53
C ASP A 325 29.13 -5.06 -23.55
N VAL A 326 29.47 -5.08 -22.25
CA VAL A 326 28.67 -4.44 -21.19
C VAL A 326 28.63 -2.93 -21.37
N ILE A 327 29.73 -2.30 -21.78
CA ILE A 327 29.76 -0.85 -22.07
C ILE A 327 28.89 -0.51 -23.27
N ALA A 328 28.91 -1.33 -24.33
CA ALA A 328 28.06 -1.13 -25.50
C ALA A 328 26.56 -1.26 -25.17
N ASP A 329 26.20 -2.24 -24.33
CA ASP A 329 24.84 -2.40 -23.83
C ASP A 329 24.43 -1.21 -22.96
N LEU A 330 25.28 -0.78 -22.04
CA LEU A 330 25.05 0.41 -21.21
C LEU A 330 24.80 1.65 -22.06
N ARG A 331 25.58 1.86 -23.12
CA ARG A 331 25.38 2.97 -24.07
C ARG A 331 23.99 2.94 -24.70
N GLU A 332 23.52 1.78 -25.14
CA GLU A 332 22.19 1.67 -25.75
C GLU A 332 21.08 1.97 -24.74
N HIS A 333 21.24 1.53 -23.49
CA HIS A 333 20.30 1.81 -22.42
C HIS A 333 20.28 3.31 -22.08
N LEU A 334 21.45 3.93 -21.92
CA LEU A 334 21.60 5.36 -21.68
C LEU A 334 21.03 6.20 -22.82
N ALA A 335 21.28 5.84 -24.09
CA ALA A 335 20.70 6.55 -25.24
C ALA A 335 19.17 6.52 -25.27
N LYS A 336 18.53 5.56 -24.59
CA LYS A 336 17.08 5.46 -24.41
C LYS A 336 16.59 6.09 -23.10
N GLY A 337 17.45 6.81 -22.38
CA GLY A 337 17.14 7.41 -21.08
C GLY A 337 16.95 6.38 -19.96
N ARG A 338 17.47 5.15 -20.12
CA ARG A 338 17.30 4.07 -19.14
C ARG A 338 18.62 3.79 -18.45
N CYS A 339 18.66 4.00 -17.14
CA CYS A 339 19.78 3.55 -16.31
C CYS A 339 19.45 2.20 -15.65
N PRO A 340 20.41 1.27 -15.59
CA PRO A 340 20.28 0.09 -14.73
C PRO A 340 20.06 0.51 -13.27
N LYS A 341 19.16 -0.18 -12.58
CA LYS A 341 18.91 0.06 -11.14
C LYS A 341 20.01 -0.50 -10.26
N GLU A 342 20.63 -1.59 -10.70
CA GLU A 342 21.70 -2.27 -9.98
C GLU A 342 23.06 -1.83 -10.52
N PRO A 343 24.09 -1.75 -9.66
CA PRO A 343 25.46 -1.51 -10.09
C PRO A 343 25.93 -2.55 -11.10
N VAL A 344 26.54 -2.11 -12.20
CA VAL A 344 26.96 -2.99 -13.30
C VAL A 344 28.46 -3.19 -13.27
N VAL A 345 28.92 -4.44 -13.29
CA VAL A 345 30.36 -4.73 -13.33
C VAL A 345 30.90 -4.48 -14.74
N ILE A 346 31.80 -3.49 -14.86
CA ILE A 346 32.37 -3.06 -16.15
C ILE A 346 33.81 -3.52 -16.35
N ALA A 347 34.50 -3.95 -15.30
CA ALA A 347 35.83 -4.55 -15.41
C ALA A 347 36.05 -5.66 -14.39
N GLU A 348 36.70 -6.75 -14.79
CA GLU A 348 37.07 -7.88 -13.93
C GLU A 348 38.49 -8.38 -14.20
N GLY A 349 39.24 -8.58 -13.11
CA GLY A 349 40.54 -9.24 -13.13
C GLY A 349 40.41 -10.76 -13.25
N VAL A 350 41.53 -11.40 -13.56
CA VAL A 350 41.65 -12.86 -13.55
C VAL A 350 42.13 -13.30 -12.16
N PRO A 351 41.32 -14.00 -11.35
CA PRO A 351 41.72 -14.40 -10.01
C PRO A 351 42.88 -15.40 -10.05
N ALA A 352 43.74 -15.35 -9.03
CA ALA A 352 44.76 -16.36 -8.83
C ALA A 352 44.11 -17.67 -8.38
N VAL A 353 44.65 -18.80 -8.86
CA VAL A 353 44.21 -20.14 -8.48
C VAL A 353 45.33 -20.79 -7.68
N ASP A 354 45.06 -21.13 -6.43
CA ASP A 354 46.03 -21.85 -5.59
C ASP A 354 46.19 -23.29 -6.09
N GLY A 355 47.42 -23.80 -6.00
CA GLY A 355 47.74 -25.18 -6.35
C GLY A 355 47.16 -26.16 -5.33
N GLU A 356 46.71 -27.32 -5.80
CA GLU A 356 46.29 -28.39 -4.88
C GLU A 356 47.47 -28.92 -4.08
N ASN A 357 47.30 -29.09 -2.77
CA ASN A 357 48.31 -29.75 -1.94
C ASN A 357 48.57 -31.17 -2.45
N GLY A 358 49.81 -31.64 -2.24
CA GLY A 358 50.16 -33.03 -2.45
C GLY A 358 49.26 -33.94 -1.61
N LYS A 359 48.95 -35.11 -2.14
CA LYS A 359 48.10 -36.11 -1.49
C LYS A 359 48.90 -37.40 -1.33
N ILE A 360 48.42 -38.29 -0.47
CA ILE A 360 49.04 -39.60 -0.28
C ILE A 360 48.01 -40.63 -0.70
N ASP A 361 48.35 -41.39 -1.74
CA ASP A 361 47.59 -42.55 -2.17
C ASP A 361 48.10 -43.77 -1.41
N PHE A 362 47.21 -44.41 -0.65
CA PHE A 362 47.54 -45.62 0.08
C PHE A 362 47.13 -46.86 -0.74
N TYR A 363 48.03 -47.83 -0.84
CA TYR A 363 47.79 -49.08 -1.56
C TYR A 363 47.31 -50.23 -0.67
N PHE A 364 47.03 -49.93 0.60
CA PHE A 364 46.39 -50.83 1.54
C PHE A 364 45.13 -50.18 2.12
N ASN A 365 44.29 -50.99 2.74
CA ASN A 365 43.05 -50.49 3.34
C ASN A 365 43.35 -49.66 4.60
N THR A 366 43.19 -48.34 4.50
CA THR A 366 43.36 -47.39 5.62
C THR A 366 42.11 -47.27 6.50
N ASN A 367 41.01 -47.91 6.10
CA ASN A 367 39.74 -47.81 6.81
C ASN A 367 39.69 -48.82 7.95
N THR A 368 39.98 -48.35 9.16
CA THR A 368 39.92 -49.14 10.41
C THR A 368 38.53 -49.15 11.05
N THR A 369 37.51 -48.61 10.38
CA THR A 369 36.16 -48.51 10.93
C THR A 369 35.45 -49.86 10.88
N LEU A 370 35.38 -50.54 12.04
CA LEU A 370 34.48 -51.66 12.32
C LEU A 370 33.03 -51.15 12.37
N ALA A 371 32.45 -50.78 11.22
CA ALA A 371 31.00 -50.61 11.11
C ALA A 371 30.41 -51.94 10.62
N PRO A 372 29.60 -52.65 11.42
CA PRO A 372 28.97 -53.89 10.97
C PRO A 372 28.01 -53.57 9.83
N LYS A 373 28.08 -54.33 8.73
CA LYS A 373 27.01 -54.31 7.72
C LYS A 373 25.81 -55.09 8.28
N GLU A 374 24.68 -54.40 8.44
CA GLU A 374 23.39 -55.08 8.68
C GLU A 374 22.90 -55.71 7.38
N ASN A 375 22.60 -57.00 7.44
CA ASN A 375 21.91 -57.68 6.34
C ASN A 375 20.40 -57.31 6.35
N PRO A 376 19.69 -57.42 5.21
CA PRO A 376 18.26 -57.07 5.09
C PRO A 376 17.32 -57.83 6.06
N ASP A 377 17.81 -58.92 6.63
CA ASP A 377 17.17 -59.85 7.55
C ASP A 377 17.52 -59.57 9.03
N GLY A 378 18.21 -58.45 9.32
CA GLY A 378 18.46 -57.95 10.68
C GLY A 378 19.48 -58.76 11.48
N THR A 379 20.23 -59.65 10.82
CA THR A 379 21.37 -60.36 11.43
C THR A 379 22.66 -59.62 11.11
N VAL A 380 23.50 -59.46 12.15
CA VAL A 380 24.82 -58.84 12.06
C VAL A 380 25.86 -59.94 11.89
N ASP A 381 26.49 -60.02 10.72
CA ASP A 381 27.57 -60.96 10.45
C ASP A 381 28.89 -60.41 11.02
N TYR A 382 29.43 -61.08 12.04
CA TYR A 382 30.70 -60.74 12.69
C TYR A 382 31.92 -61.42 12.02
N LYS A 383 31.75 -62.05 10.85
CA LYS A 383 32.71 -63.04 10.33
C LYS A 383 33.40 -62.71 9.01
N SER A 384 33.62 -61.42 8.72
CA SER A 384 34.54 -61.02 7.64
C SER A 384 35.13 -59.65 7.91
N VAL A 385 36.02 -59.64 8.89
CA VAL A 385 36.89 -58.51 9.20
C VAL A 385 38.28 -58.86 8.66
N ASP A 386 38.44 -58.86 7.34
CA ASP A 386 39.77 -58.82 6.70
C ASP A 386 40.35 -57.40 6.88
N ILE A 387 40.58 -57.01 8.14
CA ILE A 387 41.26 -55.75 8.52
C ILE A 387 42.78 -55.95 8.50
N VAL A 388 43.24 -57.21 8.52
CA VAL A 388 44.66 -57.55 8.58
C VAL A 388 45.15 -57.75 7.15
N GLN A 389 45.76 -56.72 6.58
CA GLN A 389 46.45 -56.82 5.30
C GLN A 389 47.92 -57.16 5.57
N SER A 390 48.35 -58.36 5.18
CA SER A 390 49.75 -58.75 5.21
C SER A 390 50.48 -58.23 3.98
N VAL A 391 51.71 -57.76 4.16
CA VAL A 391 52.58 -57.24 3.11
C VAL A 391 53.94 -57.92 3.20
N GLU A 392 54.56 -58.16 2.05
CA GLU A 392 55.92 -58.68 1.94
C GLU A 392 56.94 -57.53 1.97
N ALA A 393 58.17 -57.81 2.39
CA ALA A 393 59.28 -56.88 2.32
C ALA A 393 59.46 -56.40 0.87
N GLY A 394 59.48 -55.08 0.69
CA GLY A 394 59.54 -54.41 -0.60
C GLY A 394 58.18 -54.03 -1.21
N ALA A 395 57.05 -54.43 -0.62
CA ALA A 395 55.73 -54.06 -1.13
C ALA A 395 55.46 -52.54 -0.98
N GLU A 396 54.88 -51.92 -2.02
CA GLU A 396 54.45 -50.50 -1.99
C GLU A 396 53.24 -50.31 -1.06
N LEU A 397 53.38 -49.45 -0.06
CA LEU A 397 52.37 -49.15 0.94
C LEU A 397 51.64 -47.85 0.65
N ALA A 398 52.37 -46.81 0.23
CA ALA A 398 51.80 -45.51 -0.08
C ALA A 398 52.65 -44.77 -1.13
N ARG A 399 52.04 -43.84 -1.86
CA ARG A 399 52.71 -42.96 -2.81
C ARG A 399 52.30 -41.51 -2.60
N VAL A 400 53.26 -40.60 -2.61
CA VAL A 400 53.01 -39.16 -2.65
C VAL A 400 52.59 -38.76 -4.06
N LEU A 401 51.43 -38.13 -4.16
CA LEU A 401 51.05 -37.35 -5.33
C LEU A 401 51.64 -35.95 -5.19
N PRO A 402 52.43 -35.49 -6.19
CA PRO A 402 53.10 -34.20 -6.11
C PRO A 402 52.09 -33.05 -6.02
N PRO A 403 52.43 -31.93 -5.35
CA PRO A 403 51.57 -30.77 -5.28
C PRO A 403 51.38 -30.14 -6.66
N GLY A 404 50.18 -29.57 -6.87
CA GLY A 404 49.89 -28.73 -8.02
C GLY A 404 50.56 -27.36 -7.92
N LYS A 405 50.92 -26.78 -9.06
CA LYS A 405 51.38 -25.39 -9.13
C LYS A 405 50.19 -24.44 -9.10
N GLY A 406 50.32 -23.35 -8.33
CA GLY A 406 49.36 -22.26 -8.39
C GLY A 406 49.47 -21.53 -9.73
N THR A 407 48.36 -20.98 -10.21
CA THR A 407 48.33 -20.12 -11.40
C THR A 407 48.14 -18.67 -10.95
N PRO A 408 49.13 -17.79 -11.16
CA PRO A 408 49.01 -16.38 -10.81
C PRO A 408 47.85 -15.72 -11.57
N GLY A 409 47.15 -14.83 -10.87
CA GLY A 409 46.10 -13.99 -11.44
C GLY A 409 46.63 -12.63 -11.88
N VAL A 410 45.75 -11.78 -12.40
CA VAL A 410 46.03 -10.39 -12.75
C VAL A 410 44.82 -9.54 -12.40
N ASN A 411 45.01 -8.46 -11.64
CA ASN A 411 43.94 -7.56 -11.24
C ASN A 411 43.55 -6.57 -12.38
N ILE A 412 42.57 -5.70 -12.15
CA ILE A 412 42.08 -4.76 -13.18
C ILE A 412 43.10 -3.67 -13.57
N TYR A 413 44.09 -3.41 -12.71
CA TYR A 413 45.19 -2.49 -12.97
C TYR A 413 46.34 -3.13 -13.75
N GLY A 414 46.26 -4.44 -14.01
CA GLY A 414 47.33 -5.20 -14.67
C GLY A 414 48.42 -5.68 -13.71
N GLU A 415 48.23 -5.53 -12.41
CA GLU A 415 49.16 -6.02 -11.39
C GLU A 415 48.96 -7.52 -11.15
N GLY A 416 50.06 -8.26 -10.97
CA GLY A 416 50.00 -9.70 -10.75
C GLY A 416 49.46 -10.05 -9.36
N VAL A 417 48.47 -10.93 -9.30
CA VAL A 417 47.94 -11.51 -8.07
C VAL A 417 48.66 -12.82 -7.82
N ARG A 418 49.37 -12.93 -6.70
CA ARG A 418 50.15 -14.12 -6.36
C ARG A 418 49.22 -15.30 -6.07
N SER A 419 49.49 -16.44 -6.70
CA SER A 419 48.97 -17.74 -6.29
C SER A 419 49.93 -18.39 -5.29
N LYS A 420 49.41 -19.32 -4.50
CA LYS A 420 50.23 -20.23 -3.70
C LYS A 420 50.36 -21.55 -4.42
N ASP A 421 51.57 -22.12 -4.43
CA ASP A 421 51.76 -23.50 -4.83
C ASP A 421 51.20 -24.43 -3.74
N GLY A 422 50.75 -25.62 -4.16
CA GLY A 422 50.33 -26.65 -3.22
C GLY A 422 51.47 -27.03 -2.29
N ASN A 423 51.15 -27.30 -1.03
CA ASN A 423 52.15 -27.80 -0.10
C ASN A 423 52.51 -29.25 -0.45
N PRO A 424 53.80 -29.63 -0.45
CA PRO A 424 54.19 -31.02 -0.65
C PRO A 424 53.65 -31.89 0.49
N ALA A 425 53.19 -33.09 0.15
CA ALA A 425 52.86 -34.10 1.14
C ALA A 425 54.13 -34.86 1.54
N THR A 426 54.26 -35.18 2.82
CA THR A 426 55.37 -35.95 3.36
C THR A 426 54.97 -37.40 3.49
N LEU A 427 55.83 -38.33 3.10
CA LEU A 427 55.58 -39.75 3.31
C LEU A 427 55.32 -40.07 4.79
N PRO A 428 54.28 -40.85 5.12
CA PRO A 428 53.95 -41.21 6.49
C PRO A 428 54.82 -42.39 6.96
N ALA A 429 56.14 -42.22 6.95
CA ALA A 429 57.08 -43.29 7.31
C ALA A 429 57.05 -43.57 8.82
N GLY A 430 56.79 -44.82 9.19
CA GLY A 430 56.83 -45.33 10.56
C GLY A 430 57.71 -46.58 10.68
N PRO A 431 57.65 -47.31 11.82
CA PRO A 431 58.44 -48.52 12.05
C PRO A 431 58.30 -49.56 10.93
N ASN A 432 59.43 -50.16 10.54
CA ASN A 432 59.54 -51.18 9.49
C ASN A 432 59.00 -50.74 8.10
N THR A 433 59.02 -49.43 7.83
CA THR A 433 58.78 -48.86 6.52
C THR A 433 59.95 -47.98 6.11
N GLN A 434 60.20 -47.86 4.81
CA GLN A 434 61.25 -47.00 4.26
C GLN A 434 60.84 -46.44 2.90
N PRO A 435 61.39 -45.29 2.47
CA PRO A 435 61.24 -44.83 1.09
C PRO A 435 61.86 -45.82 0.09
N HIS A 436 61.28 -45.93 -1.10
CA HIS A 436 61.79 -46.79 -2.16
C HIS A 436 63.16 -46.27 -2.65
N PRO A 437 64.20 -47.13 -2.79
CA PRO A 437 65.56 -46.68 -3.14
C PRO A 437 65.69 -45.95 -4.48
N GLU A 438 64.81 -46.25 -5.44
CA GLU A 438 64.78 -45.61 -6.76
C GLU A 438 63.71 -44.50 -6.88
N ASN A 439 62.82 -44.37 -5.89
CA ASN A 439 61.72 -43.39 -5.93
C ASN A 439 61.35 -42.94 -4.49
N GLU A 440 61.86 -41.79 -4.08
CA GLU A 440 61.66 -41.26 -2.72
C GLU A 440 60.20 -40.88 -2.40
N ASP A 441 59.30 -40.84 -3.40
CA ASP A 441 57.87 -40.56 -3.22
C ASP A 441 57.03 -41.83 -2.92
N VAL A 442 57.65 -43.01 -2.90
CA VAL A 442 56.98 -44.29 -2.61
C VAL A 442 57.46 -44.85 -1.28
N LEU A 443 56.53 -45.21 -0.40
CA LEU A 443 56.80 -45.92 0.84
C LEU A 443 56.70 -47.42 0.61
N ILE A 444 57.72 -48.17 0.99
CA ILE A 444 57.73 -49.64 0.96
C ILE A 444 57.87 -50.26 2.35
N ALA A 445 57.42 -51.50 2.49
CA ALA A 445 57.69 -52.32 3.68
C ALA A 445 59.16 -52.72 3.74
N SER A 446 59.81 -52.58 4.89
CA SER A 446 61.18 -53.05 5.12
C SER A 446 61.24 -54.52 5.55
N THR A 447 60.14 -55.05 6.09
CA THR A 447 60.02 -56.43 6.58
C THR A 447 58.66 -57.02 6.21
N ASP A 448 58.54 -58.35 6.25
CA ASP A 448 57.26 -59.04 6.11
C ASP A 448 56.42 -58.82 7.36
N GLY A 449 55.13 -58.53 7.20
CA GLY A 449 54.27 -58.31 8.36
C GLY A 449 52.90 -57.75 8.03
N ILE A 450 52.23 -57.22 9.05
CA ILE A 450 50.89 -56.63 8.94
C ILE A 450 51.05 -55.11 8.85
N VAL A 451 50.49 -54.50 7.79
CA VAL A 451 50.51 -53.04 7.63
C VAL A 451 49.38 -52.38 8.43
N ARG A 452 49.70 -51.28 9.10
CA ARG A 452 48.73 -50.46 9.84
C ARG A 452 48.99 -48.97 9.61
N TYR A 453 47.91 -48.19 9.56
CA TYR A 453 47.95 -46.73 9.55
C TYR A 453 47.25 -46.18 10.79
N ASP A 454 47.94 -45.34 11.56
CA ASP A 454 47.40 -44.74 12.79
C ASP A 454 46.78 -43.34 12.58
N GLY A 455 46.71 -42.88 11.32
CA GLY A 455 46.27 -41.54 10.94
C GLY A 455 47.41 -40.52 10.78
N LYS A 456 48.66 -40.90 11.09
CA LYS A 456 49.86 -40.06 10.93
C LYS A 456 51.04 -40.81 10.31
N VAL A 457 51.25 -42.07 10.70
CA VAL A 457 52.35 -42.91 10.24
C VAL A 457 51.84 -44.29 9.83
N VAL A 458 52.52 -44.89 8.87
CA VAL A 458 52.34 -46.27 8.42
C VAL A 458 53.41 -47.11 9.08
N GLU A 459 53.00 -48.20 9.70
CA GLU A 459 53.89 -49.15 10.37
C GLU A 459 53.63 -50.57 9.87
N VAL A 460 54.68 -51.40 9.85
CA VAL A 460 54.56 -52.84 9.59
C VAL A 460 54.96 -53.59 10.85
N SER A 461 54.02 -54.30 11.46
CA SER A 461 54.32 -55.14 12.62
C SER A 461 54.69 -56.55 12.18
N GLU A 462 55.78 -57.10 12.71
CA GLU A 462 56.17 -58.50 12.52
C GLU A 462 55.12 -59.39 13.19
N GLY A 463 54.19 -59.92 12.39
CA GLY A 463 53.07 -60.73 12.84
C GLY A 463 53.18 -62.14 12.28
N TYR A 464 53.12 -63.14 13.17
CA TYR A 464 53.11 -64.54 12.79
C TYR A 464 51.69 -64.93 12.32
N VAL A 465 51.52 -65.21 11.04
CA VAL A 465 50.26 -65.77 10.51
C VAL A 465 50.20 -67.24 10.91
N ILE A 466 49.35 -67.58 11.88
CA ILE A 466 49.02 -68.98 12.16
C ILE A 466 48.05 -69.42 11.08
N SER A 467 48.56 -70.14 10.08
CA SER A 467 47.71 -70.83 9.10
C SER A 467 46.94 -71.92 9.83
N GLY A 468 45.62 -71.75 9.97
CA GLY A 468 44.72 -72.74 10.56
C GLY A 468 44.38 -73.86 9.58
#